data_AF-A0A934C8X7-F1
#
_entry.id   AF-A0A934C8X7-F1
#
_cell.length_a   1.000
_cell.length_b   1.000
_cell.length_c   1.000
_cell.angle_alpha   90.00
_cell.angle_beta   90.00
_cell.angle_gamma   90.00
#
_symmetry.space_group_name_H-M   'P 1'
#
loop_
_entity.id
_entity.type
_entity.pdbx_description
1 polymer ?
#
loop_
_entity_poly.entity_id
_entity_poly.type
_entity_poly.pdbx_seq_one_letter_code
_entity_poly.pdbx_strand_id
1 'polypeptide(L)'
;MTQSEQKGRSILTNVLIVIIGQVGCLTLVVILVSVLLGLWLDGVFGTKPVITLALLFAGIPVSVLVMLGVARKTLARLKENVEKESQTS
;
A
#
# COMPACT_ATOMS: atom_id res chain seq x y z
N MET A 1 -10.46 37.67 4.21
CA MET A 1 -9.68 36.74 3.38
C MET A 1 -9.49 35.38 4.09
N THR A 2 -10.56 34.71 4.55
CA THR A 2 -10.45 33.60 5.53
C THR A 2 -11.19 32.30 5.17
N GLN A 3 -11.86 32.21 4.02
CA GLN A 3 -12.64 31.00 3.64
C GLN A 3 -11.84 29.92 2.88
N SER A 4 -10.79 30.29 2.12
CA SER A 4 -10.00 29.33 1.33
C SER A 4 -9.04 28.49 2.18
N GLU A 5 -8.45 29.09 3.22
CA GLU A 5 -7.53 28.43 4.16
C GLU A 5 -8.22 27.32 4.99
N GLN A 6 -9.46 27.55 5.44
CA GLN A 6 -10.17 26.57 6.27
C GLN A 6 -10.58 25.33 5.46
N LYS A 7 -11.02 25.51 4.20
CA LYS A 7 -11.39 24.40 3.31
C LYS A 7 -10.20 23.52 2.96
N GLY A 8 -9.05 24.12 2.67
CA GLY A 8 -7.80 23.39 2.42
C GLY A 8 -7.36 22.57 3.62
N ARG A 9 -7.40 23.15 4.83
CA ARG A 9 -7.00 22.47 6.06
C ARG A 9 -7.91 21.30 6.41
N SER A 10 -9.23 21.43 6.21
CA SER A 10 -10.19 20.33 6.39
C SER A 10 -9.98 19.19 5.39
N ILE A 11 -9.62 19.48 4.14
CA ILE A 11 -9.29 18.45 3.13
C ILE A 11 -8.00 17.71 3.55
N LEU A 12 -6.96 18.44 3.98
CA LEU A 12 -5.70 17.84 4.43
C LEU A 12 -5.91 16.96 5.67
N THR A 13 -6.69 17.42 6.66
CA THR A 13 -7.01 16.60 7.84
C THR A 13 -7.80 15.35 7.46
N ASN A 14 -8.78 15.46 6.56
CA ASN A 14 -9.55 14.30 6.10
C ASN A 14 -8.68 13.28 5.34
N VAL A 15 -7.80 13.75 4.46
CA VAL A 15 -6.83 12.90 3.73
C VAL A 15 -5.88 12.23 4.70
N LEU A 16 -5.38 12.94 5.71
CA LEU A 16 -4.49 12.38 6.73
C LEU A 16 -5.18 11.27 7.54
N ILE A 17 -6.44 11.47 7.94
CA ILE A 17 -7.24 10.45 8.63
C ILE A 17 -7.43 9.21 7.76
N VAL A 18 -7.77 9.41 6.47
CA VAL A 18 -7.94 8.30 5.51
C VAL A 18 -6.64 7.53 5.32
N ILE A 19 -5.50 8.22 5.17
CA ILE A 19 -4.19 7.58 5.00
C ILE A 19 -3.83 6.78 6.25
N ILE A 20 -3.99 7.36 7.45
CA ILE A 20 -3.69 6.67 8.71
C ILE A 20 -4.58 5.42 8.86
N GLY A 21 -5.88 5.56 8.58
CA GLY A 21 -6.82 4.43 8.64
C GLY A 21 -6.49 3.33 7.63
N GLN A 22 -6.15 3.70 6.39
CA GLN A 22 -5.81 2.76 5.33
C GLN A 22 -4.51 2.02 5.64
N VAL A 23 -3.46 2.74 6.05
CA VAL A 23 -2.16 2.14 6.36
C VAL A 23 -2.27 1.25 7.60
N GLY A 24 -2.98 1.69 8.64
CA GLY A 24 -3.21 0.90 9.85
C GLY A 24 -4.00 -0.38 9.54
N CYS A 25 -5.10 -0.28 8.79
CA CYS A 25 -5.91 -1.43 8.40
C CYS A 25 -5.11 -2.40 7.51
N LEU A 26 -4.40 -1.90 6.50
CA LEU A 26 -3.58 -2.72 5.61
C LEU A 26 -2.46 -3.44 6.37
N THR A 27 -1.80 -2.75 7.31
CA THR A 27 -0.74 -3.35 8.14
C THR A 27 -1.29 -4.49 9.00
N LEU A 28 -2.45 -4.30 9.63
CA LEU A 28 -3.10 -5.36 10.42
C LEU A 28 -3.46 -6.57 9.56
N VAL A 29 -4.02 -6.35 8.37
CA VAL A 29 -4.35 -7.44 7.44
C VAL A 29 -3.09 -8.20 7.01
N VAL A 30 -2.01 -7.50 6.67
CA VAL A 30 -0.73 -8.13 6.29
C VAL A 30 -0.17 -8.98 7.43
N ILE A 31 -0.18 -8.48 8.67
CA ILE A 31 0.29 -9.24 9.84
C ILE A 31 -0.58 -10.48 10.05
N LEU A 32 -1.90 -10.35 10.02
CA LEU A 32 -2.84 -11.48 10.19
C LEU A 32 -2.62 -12.55 9.12
N VAL A 33 -2.53 -12.16 7.85
CA VAL A 33 -2.28 -13.09 6.75
C VAL A 33 -0.91 -13.75 6.90
N SER A 34 0.14 -12.99 7.26
CA SER A 34 1.49 -13.53 7.44
C SER A 34 1.57 -14.53 8.59
N VAL A 35 0.86 -14.29 9.70
CA VAL A 35 0.83 -15.21 10.85
C VAL A 35 0.00 -16.45 10.54
N LEU A 36 -1.17 -16.30 9.91
CA LEU A 36 -2.04 -17.43 9.57
C LEU A 36 -1.42 -18.33 8.50
N LEU A 37 -0.87 -17.75 7.41
CA LEU A 37 -0.13 -18.53 6.42
C LEU A 37 1.12 -19.16 7.03
N GLY A 38 1.85 -18.42 7.85
CA GLY A 38 3.06 -18.91 8.52
C GLY A 38 2.78 -20.14 9.38
N LEU A 39 1.75 -20.07 10.23
CA LEU A 39 1.35 -21.17 11.11
C LEU A 39 0.76 -22.37 10.35
N TRP A 40 -0.03 -22.11 9.30
CA TRP A 40 -0.60 -23.17 8.47
C TRP A 40 0.48 -23.95 7.72
N LEU A 41 1.46 -23.26 7.14
CA LEU A 41 2.56 -23.90 6.43
C LEU A 41 3.55 -24.60 7.39
N ASP A 42 3.76 -24.05 8.60
CA ASP A 42 4.57 -24.68 9.67
C ASP A 42 3.97 -26.02 10.11
N GLY A 43 2.63 -26.10 10.18
CA GLY A 43 1.90 -27.33 10.46
C GLY A 43 1.95 -28.38 9.35
N VAL A 44 2.13 -27.98 8.09
CA VAL A 44 2.25 -28.90 6.94
C VAL A 44 3.64 -29.53 6.84
N PHE A 45 4.70 -28.82 7.27
CA PHE A 45 6.09 -29.29 7.12
C PHE A 45 6.72 -29.88 8.39
N GLY A 46 6.07 -29.78 9.56
CA GLY A 46 6.53 -30.44 10.80
C GLY A 46 7.91 -29.97 11.31
N THR A 47 8.44 -28.87 10.76
CA THR A 47 9.72 -28.27 11.11
C THR A 47 9.46 -26.84 11.59
N LYS A 48 9.60 -26.62 12.92
CA LYS A 48 9.74 -25.36 13.67
C LYS A 48 9.61 -24.04 12.87
N PRO A 49 9.04 -22.94 13.41
CA PRO A 49 8.47 -21.74 12.73
C PRO A 49 9.34 -21.01 11.69
N VAL A 50 9.89 -21.71 10.70
CA VAL A 50 10.79 -21.17 9.67
C VAL A 50 10.00 -20.45 8.59
N ILE A 51 8.78 -20.89 8.31
CA ILE A 51 7.99 -20.33 7.21
C ILE A 51 7.41 -18.97 7.60
N THR A 52 6.95 -18.81 8.84
CA THR A 52 6.54 -17.50 9.38
C THR A 52 7.69 -16.49 9.29
N LEU A 53 8.92 -16.93 9.59
CA LEU A 53 10.12 -16.10 9.48
C LEU A 53 10.47 -15.77 8.03
N ALA A 54 10.35 -16.74 7.11
CA ALA A 54 10.60 -16.53 5.67
C ALA A 54 9.54 -15.60 5.03
N LEU A 55 8.26 -15.74 5.37
CA LEU A 55 7.19 -14.85 4.89
C LEU A 55 7.38 -13.41 5.42
N LEU A 56 7.79 -13.26 6.68
CA LEU A 56 8.12 -11.95 7.26
C LEU A 56 9.29 -11.30 6.50
N PHE A 57 10.37 -12.05 6.23
CA PHE A 57 11.50 -11.57 5.45
C PHE A 57 11.15 -11.31 3.97
N ALA A 58 10.24 -12.08 3.39
CA ALA A 58 9.74 -11.88 2.03
C ALA A 58 8.73 -10.72 1.92
N GLY A 59 8.04 -10.36 3.00
CA GLY A 59 7.11 -9.22 3.04
C GLY A 59 7.79 -7.89 2.71
N ILE A 60 9.04 -7.71 3.16
CA ILE A 60 9.83 -6.51 2.89
C ILE A 60 10.13 -6.33 1.38
N PRO A 61 10.75 -7.29 0.65
CA PRO A 61 11.00 -7.17 -0.77
C PRO A 61 9.69 -7.16 -1.59
N VAL A 62 8.67 -7.92 -1.19
CA VAL A 62 7.36 -7.92 -1.88
C VAL A 62 6.70 -6.55 -1.79
N SER A 63 6.72 -5.91 -0.62
CA SER A 63 6.17 -4.56 -0.43
C SER A 63 6.83 -3.53 -1.36
N VAL A 64 8.17 -3.55 -1.43
CA VAL A 64 8.94 -2.64 -2.31
C VAL A 64 8.62 -2.90 -3.80
N LEU A 65 8.55 -4.16 -4.22
CA LEU A 65 8.24 -4.51 -5.61
C LEU A 65 6.83 -4.08 -6.01
N VAL A 66 5.84 -4.26 -5.14
CA VAL A 66 4.46 -3.83 -5.38
C VAL A 66 4.37 -2.30 -5.46
N MET A 67 4.99 -1.59 -4.51
CA MET A 67 5.04 -0.12 -4.51
C MET A 67 5.63 0.43 -5.81
N LEU A 68 6.75 -0.15 -6.27
CA LEU A 68 7.41 0.24 -7.51
C LEU A 68 6.53 -0.06 -8.74
N GLY A 69 5.88 -1.22 -8.80
CA GLY A 69 4.98 -1.60 -9.89
C GLY A 69 3.77 -0.66 -10.01
N VAL A 70 3.15 -0.31 -8.87
CA VAL A 70 2.03 0.62 -8.82
C VAL A 70 2.47 2.02 -9.22
N ALA A 71 3.59 2.53 -8.69
CA ALA A 71 4.12 3.84 -9.05
C ALA A 71 4.39 3.94 -10.55
N ARG A 72 5.03 2.93 -11.15
CA ARG A 72 5.31 2.87 -12.59
C ARG A 72 4.03 2.89 -13.43
N LYS A 73 3.00 2.12 -13.03
CA LYS A 73 1.70 2.11 -13.71
C LYS A 73 0.99 3.45 -13.61
N THR A 74 0.99 4.08 -12.43
CA THR A 74 0.37 5.39 -12.23
C THR A 74 1.07 6.47 -13.05
N LEU A 75 2.41 6.47 -13.10
CA LEU A 75 3.19 7.40 -13.92
C LEU A 75 2.93 7.20 -15.41
N ALA A 76 2.86 5.95 -15.89
CA ALA A 76 2.52 5.65 -17.28
C ALA A 76 1.12 6.14 -17.65
N ARG A 77 0.14 5.95 -16.75
CA ARG A 77 -1.22 6.48 -16.92
C ARG A 77 -1.24 8.01 -16.94
N LEU A 78 -0.46 8.66 -16.07
CA LEU A 78 -0.39 10.11 -16.04
C LEU A 78 0.19 10.68 -17.35
N LYS A 79 1.26 10.09 -17.87
CA LYS A 79 1.83 10.47 -19.17
C LYS A 79 0.82 10.30 -20.31
N GLU A 80 0.07 9.20 -20.33
CA GLU A 80 -0.95 8.95 -21.36
C GLU A 80 -2.07 9.99 -21.32
N ASN A 81 -2.50 10.44 -20.14
CA ASN A 81 -3.53 11.48 -20.00
C ASN A 81 -3.01 12.87 -20.43
N VAL A 82 -1.76 13.21 -20.09
CA VAL A 82 -1.13 14.48 -20.52
C VAL A 82 -0.98 14.56 -22.04
N GLU A 83 -0.60 13.45 -22.69
CA GLU A 83 -0.47 13.39 -24.15
C GLU A 83 -1.82 13.54 -24.86
N LYS A 84 -2.91 12.97 -24.29
CA LYS A 84 -4.27 13.08 -24.85
C LYS A 84 -4.85 14.50 -24.74
N GLU A 85 -4.56 15.22 -23.66
CA GLU A 85 -4.98 16.61 -23.53
C GLU A 85 -4.23 17.55 -24.50
N SER A 86 -2.97 17.26 -24.82
CA SER A 86 -2.17 18.08 -25.75
C SER A 86 -2.56 17.94 -27.23
N GLN A 87 -3.24 16.87 -27.64
CA GLN A 87 -3.70 16.70 -29.03
C GLN A 87 -5.13 17.20 -29.27
N THR A 88 -5.82 17.68 -28.21
CA THR A 88 -7.19 18.22 -28.30
C THR A 88 -7.22 19.75 -28.23
N SER A 89 -6.06 20.43 -28.20
CA SER A 89 -5.92 21.90 -28.31
C SER A 89 -5.37 22.31 -29.67
#